data_AF-A0A946GEX7-F1
#
_entry.id   AF-A0A946GEX7-F1
#
_cell.length_a   1.000
_cell.length_b   1.000
_cell.length_c   1.000
_cell.angle_alpha   90.00
_cell.angle_beta   90.00
_cell.angle_gamma   90.00
#
_symmetry.space_group_name_H-M   'P 1'
#
loop_
_entity.id
_entity.type
_entity.pdbx_description
1 polymer ?
#
loop_
_entity_poly.entity_id
_entity_poly.type
_entity_poly.pdbx_seq_one_letter_code
_entity_poly.pdbx_strand_id
1 'polypeptide(L)' 'MDATHTPSDLYPASNSFASGMLDVGDGHKIYWEQSGNPEGPAVVFLHGGPGAGCWSHHRRYFDPEH' A
#
# COMPACT_ATOMS: atom_id res chain seq x y z
N MET A 1 -0.22 -13.67 30.85
CA MET A 1 -1.41 -14.30 30.26
C MET A 1 -2.46 -13.21 30.13
N ASP A 2 -2.63 -12.69 28.93
CA ASP A 2 -3.90 -12.09 28.52
C ASP A 2 -4.09 -12.47 27.04
N ALA A 3 -5.25 -13.03 26.75
CA ALA A 3 -5.53 -13.72 25.51
C ALA A 3 -6.24 -12.79 24.52
N THR A 4 -6.15 -13.13 23.23
CA THR A 4 -7.03 -12.70 22.13
C THR A 4 -6.61 -11.51 21.26
N HIS A 5 -5.57 -11.73 20.46
CA HIS A 5 -5.77 -11.61 19.02
C HIS A 5 -4.94 -12.71 18.35
N THR A 6 -5.55 -13.47 17.44
CA THR A 6 -4.78 -14.06 16.34
C THR A 6 -5.15 -13.21 15.13
N PRO A 7 -4.49 -12.06 14.91
CA PRO A 7 -4.74 -11.29 13.72
C PRO A 7 -4.20 -12.09 12.53
N SER A 8 -4.97 -12.14 11.44
CA SER A 8 -4.39 -12.04 10.09
C SER A 8 -3.08 -11.25 10.15
N ASP A 9 -1.97 -11.72 9.57
CA ASP A 9 -0.64 -11.05 9.56
C ASP A 9 -0.63 -9.64 8.90
N LEU A 10 -1.79 -9.01 8.71
CA LEU A 10 -2.07 -7.79 7.97
C LEU A 10 -2.91 -6.82 8.82
N TYR A 11 -2.54 -5.54 8.81
CA TYR A 11 -3.29 -4.43 9.40
C TYR A 11 -4.72 -4.31 8.85
N PRO A 12 -5.64 -3.57 9.48
CA PRO A 12 -6.98 -3.34 8.95
C PRO A 12 -6.97 -2.79 7.51
N ALA A 13 -8.00 -3.09 6.73
CA ALA A 13 -8.14 -2.54 5.39
C ALA A 13 -8.28 -1.01 5.44
N SER A 14 -7.61 -0.32 4.50
CA SER A 14 -7.61 1.14 4.41
C SER A 14 -7.80 1.62 2.97
N ASN A 15 -8.32 2.84 2.83
CA ASN A 15 -8.42 3.51 1.54
C ASN A 15 -7.11 4.26 1.23
N SER A 16 -6.85 4.46 -0.06
CA SER A 16 -5.83 5.42 -0.50
C SER A 16 -6.32 6.84 -0.25
N PHE A 17 -5.43 7.74 0.19
CA PHE A 17 -5.73 9.16 0.31
C PHE A 17 -5.34 9.97 -0.94
N ALA A 18 -4.47 9.41 -1.79
CA ALA A 18 -4.11 9.99 -3.07
C ALA A 18 -3.80 8.87 -4.09
N SER A 19 -4.08 9.13 -5.36
CA SER A 19 -3.71 8.24 -6.47
C SER A 19 -3.60 9.01 -7.77
N GLY A 20 -2.96 8.41 -8.77
CA GLY A 20 -2.81 9.03 -10.08
C GLY A 20 -2.14 8.14 -11.11
N MET A 21 -1.97 8.70 -12.30
CA MET A 21 -1.20 8.11 -13.40
C MET A 21 0.05 8.96 -13.61
N LEU A 22 1.23 8.41 -13.32
CA LEU A 22 2.52 9.04 -13.57
C LEU A 22 2.92 8.79 -15.02
N ASP A 23 3.12 9.86 -15.78
CA ASP A 23 3.74 9.78 -17.11
C ASP A 23 5.24 9.51 -16.94
N VAL A 24 5.72 8.40 -17.53
CA VAL A 24 7.13 7.99 -17.46
C VAL A 24 7.86 8.16 -18.79
N GLY A 25 7.22 8.79 -19.78
CA GLY A 25 7.73 8.90 -21.15
C GLY A 25 7.37 7.69 -22.02
N ASP A 26 7.77 7.76 -23.29
CA ASP A 26 7.63 6.68 -24.28
C ASP A 26 6.20 6.13 -24.46
N GLY A 27 5.19 6.94 -24.14
CA GLY A 27 3.78 6.57 -24.23
C GLY A 27 3.27 5.70 -23.07
N HIS A 28 4.06 5.48 -22.03
CA HIS A 28 3.69 4.68 -20.87
C HIS A 28 3.27 5.54 -19.68
N LYS A 29 2.28 5.05 -18.92
CA LYS A 29 1.85 5.66 -17.65
C LYS A 29 1.75 4.59 -16.56
N ILE A 30 2.24 4.91 -15.38
CA ILE A 30 2.23 4.02 -14.20
C ILE A 30 1.16 4.49 -13.23
N TYR A 31 0.26 3.59 -12.84
CA TYR A 31 -0.65 3.85 -11.73
C TYR A 31 0.12 3.88 -10.41
N TRP A 32 -0.17 4.86 -9.56
CA TRP A 32 0.32 4.93 -8.19
C TRP A 32 -0.80 5.31 -7.22
N GLU A 33 -0.61 4.94 -5.96
CA GLU A 33 -1.47 5.38 -4.85
C GLU A 33 -0.66 5.52 -3.56
N GLN A 34 -1.16 6.34 -2.64
CA GLN A 34 -0.64 6.52 -1.29
C GLN A 34 -1.72 6.19 -0.26
N SER A 35 -1.32 5.51 0.81
CA SER A 35 -2.18 5.08 1.92
C SER A 35 -1.38 5.08 3.23
N GLY A 36 -2.08 5.14 4.38
CA GLY A 36 -1.44 5.23 5.70
C GLY A 36 -1.35 6.68 6.17
N ASN A 37 -0.37 6.97 7.02
CA ASN A 37 -0.13 8.28 7.61
C ASN A 37 0.67 9.20 6.67
N PRO A 38 0.09 10.32 6.16
CA PRO A 38 0.81 11.26 5.29
C PRO A 38 1.99 11.95 5.98
N GLU A 39 2.00 12.01 7.31
CA GLU A 39 3.06 12.61 8.13
C GLU A 39 4.07 11.57 8.65
N GLY A 40 3.86 10.29 8.33
CA GLY A 40 4.71 9.18 8.76
C GLY A 40 5.94 8.97 7.86
N PRO A 41 6.81 7.98 8.18
CA PRO A 41 7.94 7.62 7.34
C PRO A 41 7.50 7.15 5.94
N ALA A 42 8.19 7.62 4.90
CA ALA A 42 7.89 7.23 3.53
C ALA A 42 8.31 5.79 3.22
N VAL A 43 7.40 5.00 2.65
CA VAL A 43 7.63 3.62 2.21
C VAL A 43 7.14 3.43 0.78
N VAL A 44 7.91 2.71 -0.04
CA VAL A 44 7.51 2.30 -1.39
C VAL A 44 7.32 0.79 -1.43
N PHE A 45 6.11 0.37 -1.80
CA PHE A 45 5.80 -1.03 -2.06
C PHE A 45 5.93 -1.35 -3.55
N LEU A 46 6.68 -2.42 -3.87
CA LEU A 46 6.80 -2.97 -5.21
C LEU A 46 6.18 -4.36 -5.23
N HIS A 47 5.22 -4.59 -6.13
CA HIS A 47 4.60 -5.90 -6.24
C HIS A 47 5.59 -6.97 -6.73
N GLY A 48 5.31 -8.24 -6.41
CA GLY A 48 6.06 -9.38 -6.92
C GLY A 48 5.75 -9.69 -8.39
N GLY A 49 6.61 -10.47 -9.04
CA GLY A 49 6.50 -10.86 -10.45
C GLY A 49 6.51 -9.68 -11.43
N PRO A 50 6.77 -9.90 -12.72
CA PRO A 50 6.49 -8.91 -13.75
C PRO A 50 4.98 -8.89 -14.07
N GLY A 51 4.39 -7.70 -14.17
CA GLY A 51 3.01 -7.52 -14.65
C GLY A 51 1.88 -7.91 -13.69
N ALA A 52 2.17 -8.23 -12.43
CA ALA A 52 1.16 -8.64 -11.45
C ALA A 52 0.29 -7.46 -10.96
N GLY A 53 0.89 -6.28 -10.76
CA GLY A 53 0.20 -5.08 -10.28
C GLY A 53 0.02 -5.03 -8.75
N CYS A 54 -0.56 -3.94 -8.27
CA CYS A 54 -0.87 -3.74 -6.85
C CYS A 54 -2.37 -3.93 -6.58
N TRP A 55 -2.72 -4.55 -5.45
CA TRP A 55 -4.09 -4.73 -4.98
C TRP A 55 -4.32 -4.03 -3.65
N SER A 56 -5.58 -3.75 -3.32
CA SER A 56 -5.98 -3.03 -2.10
C SER A 56 -5.48 -3.66 -0.79
N HIS A 57 -5.26 -4.98 -0.75
CA HIS A 57 -4.74 -5.65 0.44
C HIS A 57 -3.26 -5.38 0.69
N HIS A 58 -2.48 -4.92 -0.31
CA HIS A 58 -1.06 -4.56 -0.10
C HIS A 58 -0.89 -3.37 0.86
N ARG A 59 -1.91 -2.50 0.99
CA ARG A 59 -1.92 -1.40 1.96
C ARG A 59 -1.85 -1.88 3.42
N ARG A 60 -2.17 -3.16 3.65
CA ARG A 60 -2.25 -3.78 4.97
C ARG A 60 -0.92 -4.35 5.46
N TYR A 61 0.17 -4.21 4.69
CA TYR A 61 1.51 -4.63 5.10
C TYR A 61 2.20 -3.64 6.05
N PHE A 62 1.74 -2.40 6.09
CA PHE A 62 2.32 -1.33 6.90
C PHE A 62 1.28 -0.79 7.89
N ASP A 63 1.74 -0.39 9.07
CA ASP A 63 0.89 0.23 10.08
C ASP A 63 0.35 1.56 9.55
N PRO A 64 -0.99 1.71 9.40
CA PRO A 64 -1.56 2.95 8.90
C PRO A 64 -1.48 4.13 9.87
N GLU A 65 -1.17 3.89 11.16
CA GLU A 65 -1.14 4.93 12.21
C GLU A 65 0.29 5.34 12.63
N HIS A 66 1.33 4.72 12.06
CA HIS A 66 2.73 5.02 12.39
C HIS A 66 3.24 6.34 11.81
#